data_AF-A0A8R7Q9E0-F1
#
_entry.id   AF-A0A8R7Q9E0-F1
#
_cell.length_a   1.000
_cell.length_b   1.000
_cell.length_c   1.000
_cell.angle_alpha   90.00
_cell.angle_beta   90.00
_cell.angle_gamma   90.00
#
_symmetry.space_group_name_H-M   'P 1'
#
loop_
_entity.id
_entity.type
_entity.pdbx_description
1 polymer ?
#
loop_
_entity_poly.entity_id
_entity_poly.type
_entity_poly.pdbx_seq_one_letter_code
_entity_poly.pdbx_strand_id
1 'polypeptide(L)'
;MSKVEAKGMDLMILARGTLGFSGADLTNLVNFAALKAAKDGAEAVTMDHVEYAKEKIMMGSERKAAVIPDSCRKMSAYHVGGRALVAIHTDTDDARPIYKATIVPRGNALGMVTQLPEEEDAYKLSRKKMLAKLDILMGGRVAEELIFGESEVTSSAQSDLTEATQLATDMVTKYGMCQRIGLV
;
A
#
# COMPACT_ATOMS: atom_id res chain seq x y z
N MET A 1 27.80 -7.04 -13.58
CA MET A 1 26.53 -6.31 -13.45
C MET A 1 25.87 -6.10 -14.82
N SER A 2 25.63 -7.15 -15.61
CA SER A 2 25.18 -7.03 -17.01
C SER A 2 23.93 -7.87 -17.35
N LYS A 3 23.18 -8.35 -16.34
CA LYS A 3 22.01 -9.23 -16.53
C LYS A 3 20.65 -8.57 -16.26
N VAL A 4 20.62 -7.26 -16.04
CA VAL A 4 19.34 -6.52 -15.95
C VAL A 4 19.04 -5.98 -17.33
N GLU A 5 18.45 -6.82 -18.18
CA GLU A 5 17.93 -6.36 -19.47
C GLU A 5 16.62 -5.62 -19.23
N ALA A 6 16.57 -4.33 -19.55
CA ALA A 6 15.38 -3.49 -19.38
C ALA A 6 14.26 -3.77 -20.41
N LYS A 7 14.39 -4.81 -21.25
CA LYS A 7 13.39 -5.13 -22.28
C LYS A 7 12.10 -5.60 -21.60
N GLY A 8 11.07 -4.75 -21.65
CA GLY A 8 9.76 -5.01 -21.03
C GLY A 8 9.61 -4.47 -19.61
N MET A 9 10.58 -3.68 -19.11
CA MET A 9 10.48 -3.03 -17.81
C MET A 9 10.03 -1.58 -17.95
N ASP A 10 8.89 -1.24 -17.34
CA ASP A 10 8.46 0.15 -17.21
C ASP A 10 9.20 0.82 -16.03
N LEU A 11 10.26 1.54 -16.38
CA LEU A 11 11.09 2.27 -15.42
C LEU A 11 10.34 3.42 -14.73
N MET A 12 9.26 3.94 -15.32
CA MET A 12 8.46 4.99 -14.69
C MET A 12 7.59 4.43 -13.57
N ILE A 13 6.99 3.25 -13.77
CA ILE A 13 6.29 2.52 -12.70
C ILE A 13 7.26 2.22 -11.55
N LEU A 14 8.48 1.81 -11.88
CA LEU A 14 9.51 1.55 -10.88
C LEU A 14 9.85 2.81 -10.08
N ALA A 15 10.14 3.92 -10.76
CA ALA A 15 10.51 5.18 -10.15
C ALA A 15 9.40 5.70 -9.20
N ARG A 16 8.14 5.67 -9.65
CA ARG A 16 6.97 6.04 -8.82
C ARG A 16 6.79 5.11 -7.62
N GLY A 17 7.15 3.83 -7.78
CA GLY A 17 7.09 2.83 -6.71
C GLY A 17 8.21 2.92 -5.68
N THR A 18 9.30 3.64 -5.97
CA THR A 18 10.49 3.76 -5.11
C THR A 18 10.73 5.18 -4.61
N LEU A 19 9.68 6.00 -4.52
CA LEU A 19 9.80 7.34 -3.92
C LEU A 19 10.34 7.24 -2.49
N GLY A 20 11.36 8.06 -2.18
CA GLY A 20 12.03 8.07 -0.88
C GLY A 20 13.16 7.05 -0.72
N PHE A 21 13.45 6.23 -1.74
CA PHE A 21 14.60 5.32 -1.72
C PHE A 21 15.91 6.12 -1.88
N SER A 22 16.90 5.79 -1.06
CA SER A 22 18.27 6.27 -1.27
C SER A 22 18.99 5.50 -2.38
N GLY A 23 20.14 5.98 -2.83
CA GLY A 23 20.99 5.23 -3.77
C GLY A 23 21.41 3.85 -3.25
N ALA A 24 21.56 3.71 -1.93
CA ALA A 24 21.82 2.43 -1.28
C ALA A 24 20.60 1.50 -1.37
N ASP A 25 19.39 2.03 -1.17
CA ASP A 25 18.15 1.26 -1.27
C ASP A 25 17.89 0.77 -2.71
N LEU A 26 18.16 1.61 -3.70
CA LEU A 26 18.08 1.22 -5.11
C LEU A 26 19.12 0.16 -5.47
N THR A 27 20.33 0.25 -4.92
CA THR A 27 21.35 -0.79 -5.09
C THR A 27 20.89 -2.11 -4.47
N ASN A 28 20.33 -2.07 -3.26
CA ASN A 28 19.76 -3.23 -2.59
C ASN A 28 18.57 -3.82 -3.36
N LEU A 29 17.72 -2.98 -3.95
CA LEU A 29 16.59 -3.38 -4.78
C LEU A 29 17.06 -4.21 -5.98
N VAL A 30 18.02 -3.70 -6.73
CA VAL A 30 18.60 -4.40 -7.88
C VAL A 30 19.25 -5.72 -7.45
N ASN A 31 19.96 -5.72 -6.33
CA ASN A 31 20.60 -6.93 -5.79
C ASN A 31 19.57 -8.00 -5.42
N PHE A 32 18.52 -7.65 -4.67
CA PHE A 32 17.47 -8.59 -4.32
C PHE A 32 16.69 -9.10 -5.53
N ALA A 33 16.47 -8.24 -6.55
CA ALA A 33 15.83 -8.66 -7.79
C ALA A 33 16.69 -9.67 -8.56
N ALA A 34 18.00 -9.42 -8.66
CA ALA A 34 18.94 -10.36 -9.29
C ALA A 34 19.03 -11.69 -8.53
N LEU A 35 19.08 -11.66 -7.19
CA LEU A 35 19.07 -12.86 -6.36
C LEU A 35 17.76 -13.65 -6.52
N LYS A 36 16.63 -12.97 -6.64
CA LYS A 36 15.33 -13.60 -6.88
C LYS A 36 15.29 -14.26 -8.25
N ALA A 37 15.72 -13.57 -9.30
CA ALA A 37 15.82 -14.10 -10.66
C ALA A 37 16.70 -15.36 -10.71
N ALA A 38 17.86 -15.32 -10.05
CA ALA A 38 18.77 -16.47 -9.97
C ALA A 38 18.14 -17.65 -9.23
N LYS A 39 17.41 -17.40 -8.14
CA LYS A 39 16.69 -18.43 -7.37
C LYS A 39 15.57 -19.08 -8.18
N ASP A 40 14.90 -18.30 -9.02
CA ASP A 40 13.81 -18.77 -9.88
C ASP A 40 14.32 -19.40 -11.18
N GLY A 41 15.65 -19.42 -11.40
CA GLY A 41 16.26 -19.98 -12.61
C GLY A 41 16.02 -19.15 -13.87
N ALA A 42 15.64 -17.87 -13.72
CA ALA A 42 15.33 -17.00 -14.84
C ALA A 42 16.61 -16.53 -15.57
N GLU A 43 16.52 -16.41 -16.90
CA GLU A 43 17.63 -15.96 -17.74
C GLU A 43 17.98 -14.48 -17.53
N ALA A 44 16.96 -13.67 -17.20
CA ALA A 44 17.07 -12.23 -16.96
C ALA A 44 16.19 -11.77 -15.79
N VAL A 45 16.49 -10.57 -15.27
CA VAL A 45 15.64 -9.91 -14.28
C VAL A 45 14.39 -9.35 -14.96
N THR A 46 13.21 -9.65 -14.44
CA THR A 46 11.91 -9.18 -14.92
C THR A 46 11.32 -8.18 -13.93
N MET A 47 10.23 -7.50 -14.31
CA MET A 47 9.49 -6.62 -13.40
C MET A 47 9.01 -7.35 -12.15
N ASP A 48 8.59 -8.62 -12.25
CA ASP A 48 8.14 -9.41 -11.10
C ASP A 48 9.25 -9.58 -10.05
N HIS A 49 10.49 -9.79 -10.50
CA HIS A 49 11.65 -9.89 -9.59
C HIS A 49 11.92 -8.56 -8.88
N VAL A 50 11.74 -7.45 -9.58
CA VAL A 50 11.92 -6.10 -9.02
C VAL A 50 10.78 -5.73 -8.08
N GLU A 51 9.53 -6.08 -8.41
CA GLU A 51 8.40 -5.93 -7.50
C GLU A 51 8.62 -6.73 -6.22
N TYR A 52 9.03 -7.99 -6.34
CA TYR A 52 9.35 -8.83 -5.18
C TYR A 52 10.42 -8.18 -4.29
N ALA A 53 11.48 -7.65 -4.91
CA ALA A 53 12.56 -6.97 -4.20
C ALA A 53 12.07 -5.70 -3.50
N LYS A 54 11.25 -4.89 -4.18
CA LYS A 54 10.64 -3.66 -3.64
C LYS A 54 9.80 -3.99 -2.41
N GLU A 55 8.90 -4.96 -2.56
CA GLU A 55 8.04 -5.42 -1.47
C GLU A 55 8.84 -5.94 -0.28
N LYS A 56 9.93 -6.65 -0.55
CA LYS A 56 10.83 -7.14 0.50
C LYS A 56 11.53 -6.00 1.26
N ILE A 57 11.94 -4.93 0.58
CA ILE A 57 12.58 -3.77 1.21
C ILE A 57 11.56 -2.98 2.03
N MET A 58 10.39 -2.69 1.45
CA MET A 58 9.38 -1.84 2.09
C MET A 58 8.66 -2.53 3.25
N MET A 59 8.34 -3.83 3.11
CA MET A 59 7.49 -4.55 4.05
C MET A 59 8.20 -5.68 4.79
N GLY A 60 9.42 -6.02 4.40
CA GLY A 60 10.11 -7.21 4.87
C GLY A 60 9.76 -8.47 4.08
N SER A 61 10.36 -9.58 4.50
CA SER A 61 10.28 -10.86 3.77
C SER A 61 8.89 -11.50 3.87
N GLU A 62 8.49 -12.22 2.82
CA GLU A 62 7.27 -13.03 2.81
C GLU A 62 7.32 -14.09 3.91
N ARG A 63 6.22 -14.24 4.65
CA ARG A 63 6.08 -15.28 5.67
C ARG A 63 5.40 -16.53 5.11
N LYS A 64 6.04 -17.19 4.14
CA LYS A 64 5.49 -18.40 3.48
C LYS A 64 5.19 -19.56 4.44
N ALA A 65 5.93 -19.65 5.55
CA ALA A 65 5.75 -20.68 6.57
C ALA A 65 4.78 -20.27 7.70
N ALA A 66 4.20 -19.06 7.64
CA ALA A 66 3.22 -18.66 8.64
C ALA A 66 1.93 -19.46 8.44
N VAL A 67 1.62 -20.31 9.40
CA VAL A 67 0.32 -20.98 9.48
C VAL A 67 -0.70 -19.96 9.96
N ILE A 68 -1.40 -19.34 9.00
CA ILE A 68 -2.50 -18.40 9.28
C ILE A 68 -3.80 -19.21 9.23
N PRO A 69 -4.59 -19.24 10.32
CA PRO A 69 -5.90 -19.87 10.34
C PRO A 69 -6.80 -19.34 9.22
N ASP A 70 -7.63 -20.19 8.62
CA ASP A 70 -8.48 -19.79 7.49
C ASP A 70 -9.46 -18.68 7.88
N SER A 71 -9.92 -18.63 9.13
CA SER A 71 -10.76 -17.53 9.65
C SER A 71 -10.03 -16.18 9.60
N CYS A 72 -8.78 -16.13 10.04
CA CYS A 72 -7.94 -14.93 10.01
C CYS A 72 -7.61 -14.51 8.57
N ARG A 73 -7.34 -15.49 7.68
CA ARG A 73 -7.11 -15.22 6.26
C ARG A 73 -8.36 -14.66 5.59
N LYS A 74 -9.54 -15.22 5.88
CA LYS A 74 -10.83 -14.74 5.38
C LYS A 74 -11.10 -13.31 5.83
N MET A 75 -10.94 -13.03 7.12
CA MET A 75 -11.10 -11.68 7.67
C MET A 75 -10.15 -10.68 7.02
N SER A 76 -8.87 -11.03 6.87
CA SER A 76 -7.89 -10.19 6.18
C SER A 76 -8.28 -9.93 4.72
N ALA A 77 -8.85 -10.93 4.03
CA ALA A 77 -9.33 -10.78 2.66
C ALA A 77 -10.51 -9.81 2.54
N TYR A 78 -11.48 -9.86 3.46
CA TYR A 78 -12.57 -8.88 3.48
C TYR A 78 -12.07 -7.50 3.87
N HIS A 79 -11.13 -7.39 4.80
CA HIS A 79 -10.52 -6.12 5.17
C HIS A 79 -9.81 -5.47 3.97
N VAL A 80 -8.90 -6.20 3.30
CA VAL A 80 -8.17 -5.71 2.13
C VAL A 80 -9.13 -5.45 0.96
N GLY A 81 -10.13 -6.33 0.77
CA GLY A 81 -11.16 -6.18 -0.25
C GLY A 81 -12.03 -4.95 -0.02
N GLY A 82 -12.40 -4.65 1.21
CA GLY A 82 -13.14 -3.45 1.59
C GLY A 82 -12.38 -2.17 1.24
N ARG A 83 -11.11 -2.10 1.65
CA ARG A 83 -10.22 -0.99 1.27
C ARG A 83 -10.11 -0.83 -0.24
N ALA A 84 -9.95 -1.94 -0.97
CA ALA A 84 -9.82 -1.93 -2.41
C ALA A 84 -11.11 -1.48 -3.10
N LEU A 85 -12.27 -1.98 -2.65
CA LEU A 85 -13.56 -1.57 -3.22
C LEU A 85 -13.83 -0.09 -3.01
N VAL A 86 -13.57 0.42 -1.81
CA VAL A 86 -13.69 1.86 -1.53
C VAL A 86 -12.72 2.63 -2.42
N ALA A 87 -11.44 2.25 -2.48
CA ALA A 87 -10.47 2.95 -3.32
C ALA A 87 -10.82 2.96 -4.83
N ILE A 88 -11.52 1.95 -5.34
CA ILE A 88 -11.99 1.90 -6.74
C ILE A 88 -13.20 2.83 -6.95
N HIS A 89 -14.11 2.91 -5.97
CA HIS A 89 -15.39 3.62 -6.11
C HIS A 89 -15.40 5.02 -5.50
N THR A 90 -14.36 5.40 -4.76
CA THR A 90 -14.19 6.77 -4.28
C THR A 90 -13.93 7.66 -5.50
N ASP A 91 -15.02 8.23 -5.99
CA ASP A 91 -15.14 8.97 -7.23
C ASP A 91 -14.39 10.30 -7.12
N THR A 92 -13.10 10.22 -7.39
CA THR A 92 -12.32 11.41 -7.69
C THR A 92 -11.53 11.06 -8.94
N ASP A 93 -11.63 11.88 -10.00
CA ASP A 93 -10.70 11.81 -11.15
C ASP A 93 -9.22 11.88 -10.71
N ASP A 94 -8.99 12.22 -9.44
CA ASP A 94 -7.73 12.31 -8.73
C ASP A 94 -7.47 11.15 -7.72
N ALA A 95 -8.35 10.13 -7.67
CA ALA A 95 -8.24 9.01 -6.73
C ALA A 95 -7.16 8.10 -7.27
N ARG A 96 -6.16 7.81 -6.43
CA ARG A 96 -5.03 7.02 -6.87
C ARG A 96 -5.50 5.62 -7.29
N PRO A 97 -5.25 5.19 -8.53
CA PRO A 97 -5.60 3.85 -8.95
C PRO A 97 -4.88 2.85 -8.06
N ILE A 98 -5.59 1.78 -7.70
CA ILE A 98 -4.97 0.67 -6.98
C ILE A 98 -3.93 0.06 -7.90
N TYR A 99 -2.70 0.00 -7.40
CA TYR A 99 -1.62 -0.71 -8.06
C TYR A 99 -1.65 -2.21 -7.73
N LYS A 100 -1.87 -2.53 -6.46
CA LYS A 100 -1.85 -3.92 -5.98
C LYS A 100 -2.68 -4.08 -4.72
N ALA A 101 -3.40 -5.19 -4.62
CA ALA A 101 -4.05 -5.64 -3.39
C ALA A 101 -3.62 -7.08 -3.11
N THR A 102 -3.19 -7.38 -1.88
CA THR A 102 -2.67 -8.71 -1.51
C THR A 102 -3.04 -9.07 -0.07
N ILE A 103 -3.24 -10.37 0.16
CA ILE A 103 -3.43 -10.99 1.48
C ILE A 103 -2.22 -11.85 1.89
N VAL A 104 -1.10 -11.71 1.17
CA VAL A 104 0.13 -12.43 1.47
C VAL A 104 0.83 -11.72 2.63
N PRO A 105 1.08 -12.42 3.76
CA PRO A 105 1.68 -11.81 4.94
C PRO A 105 3.14 -11.43 4.69
N ARG A 106 3.50 -10.19 5.00
CA ARG A 106 4.87 -9.65 4.91
C ARG A 106 5.19 -8.85 6.15
N GLY A 107 6.33 -9.16 6.78
CA GLY A 107 6.71 -8.55 8.06
C GLY A 107 5.58 -8.67 9.09
N ASN A 108 5.07 -7.53 9.56
CA ASN A 108 3.98 -7.42 10.52
C ASN A 108 2.60 -7.26 9.87
N ALA A 109 2.51 -7.06 8.54
CA ALA A 109 1.26 -6.89 7.83
C ALA A 109 0.71 -8.24 7.34
N LEU A 110 -0.61 -8.44 7.48
CA LEU A 110 -1.32 -9.64 7.00
C LEU A 110 -1.91 -9.47 5.59
N GLY A 111 -1.91 -8.25 5.07
CA GLY A 111 -2.36 -7.89 3.74
C GLY A 111 -2.28 -6.38 3.55
N MET A 112 -2.36 -5.90 2.31
CA MET A 112 -2.37 -4.47 2.03
C MET A 112 -2.96 -4.12 0.67
N VAL A 113 -3.36 -2.86 0.54
CA VAL A 113 -3.69 -2.19 -0.71
C VAL A 113 -2.64 -1.12 -0.97
N THR A 114 -1.95 -1.18 -2.10
CA THR A 114 -0.95 -0.22 -2.54
C THR A 114 -1.52 0.65 -3.64
N GLN A 115 -1.34 1.96 -3.51
CA GLN A 115 -1.63 2.96 -4.53
C GLN A 115 -0.32 3.61 -4.96
N LEU A 116 -0.10 3.77 -6.27
CA LEU A 116 1.08 4.51 -6.74
C LEU A 116 0.86 6.01 -6.56
N PRO A 117 1.81 6.74 -5.95
CA PRO A 117 1.74 8.19 -5.88
C PRO A 117 1.87 8.82 -7.27
N GLU A 118 1.26 9.99 -7.44
CA GLU A 118 1.52 10.91 -8.55
C GLU A 118 2.64 11.87 -8.15
N GLU A 119 3.39 12.41 -9.12
CA GLU A 119 4.51 13.32 -8.84
C GLU A 119 4.05 14.58 -8.07
N GLU A 120 2.86 15.09 -8.38
CA GLU A 120 2.31 16.28 -7.74
C GLU A 120 1.98 16.06 -6.26
N ASP A 121 1.67 14.82 -5.87
CA ASP A 121 1.31 14.48 -4.49
C ASP A 121 2.50 14.62 -3.53
N ALA A 122 3.74 14.65 -4.04
CA ALA A 122 4.92 14.92 -3.23
C ALA A 122 4.97 16.37 -2.74
N TYR A 123 4.25 17.28 -3.41
CA TYR A 123 4.30 18.72 -3.14
C TYR A 123 2.97 19.29 -2.64
N LYS A 124 1.83 18.75 -3.10
CA LYS A 124 0.50 19.30 -2.80
C LYS A 124 -0.51 18.17 -2.65
N LEU A 125 -1.26 18.20 -1.55
CA LEU A 125 -2.38 17.28 -1.32
C LEU A 125 -3.67 18.08 -1.11
N SER A 126 -4.66 17.85 -1.97
CA SER A 126 -5.95 18.56 -1.90
C SER A 126 -6.84 17.99 -0.80
N ARG A 127 -7.78 18.79 -0.30
CA ARG A 127 -8.82 18.33 0.65
C ARG A 127 -9.58 17.10 0.12
N LYS A 128 -9.86 17.09 -1.18
CA LYS A 128 -10.54 15.98 -1.88
C LYS A 128 -9.72 14.68 -1.79
N LYS A 129 -8.42 14.74 -2.10
CA LYS A 129 -7.49 13.59 -1.97
C LYS A 129 -7.35 13.12 -0.51
N MET A 130 -7.34 14.04 0.46
CA MET A 130 -7.29 13.68 1.89
C MET A 130 -8.56 12.98 2.36
N LEU A 131 -9.75 13.46 1.96
CA LEU A 131 -11.02 12.81 2.26
C LEU A 131 -11.09 11.42 1.63
N ALA A 132 -10.69 11.29 0.35
CA ALA A 132 -10.62 10.00 -0.31
C ALA A 132 -9.70 9.01 0.43
N LYS A 133 -8.55 9.50 0.93
CA LYS A 133 -7.66 8.68 1.75
C LYS A 133 -8.30 8.25 3.07
N LEU A 134 -9.06 9.12 3.73
CA LEU A 134 -9.81 8.76 4.94
C LEU A 134 -10.84 7.67 4.66
N ASP A 135 -11.59 7.77 3.56
CA ASP A 135 -12.58 6.76 3.17
C ASP A 135 -11.92 5.39 2.99
N ILE A 136 -10.78 5.34 2.29
CA ILE A 136 -10.02 4.10 2.05
C ILE A 136 -9.51 3.49 3.35
N LEU A 137 -8.97 4.31 4.27
CA LEU A 137 -8.48 3.81 5.56
C LEU A 137 -9.60 3.19 6.39
N MET A 138 -10.82 3.71 6.30
CA MET A 138 -11.97 3.17 7.03
C MET A 138 -12.64 1.99 6.32
N GLY A 139 -12.41 1.81 5.02
CA GLY A 139 -13.05 0.78 4.20
C GLY A 139 -12.82 -0.66 4.70
N GLY A 140 -11.65 -0.94 5.30
CA GLY A 140 -11.36 -2.26 5.86
C GLY A 140 -12.20 -2.58 7.09
N ARG A 141 -12.28 -1.62 8.04
CA ARG A 141 -13.10 -1.72 9.26
C ARG A 141 -14.58 -1.91 8.92
N VAL A 142 -15.10 -1.10 8.00
CA VAL A 142 -16.52 -1.17 7.59
C VAL A 142 -16.82 -2.50 6.92
N ALA A 143 -15.92 -3.02 6.07
CA ALA A 143 -16.13 -4.32 5.45
C ALA A 143 -16.12 -5.49 6.45
N GLU A 144 -15.26 -5.43 7.47
CA GLU A 144 -15.31 -6.41 8.57
C GLU A 144 -16.66 -6.36 9.30
N GLU A 145 -17.12 -5.16 9.67
CA GLU A 145 -18.38 -4.96 10.39
C GLU A 145 -19.59 -5.43 9.60
N LEU A 146 -19.67 -5.14 8.30
CA LEU A 146 -20.79 -5.54 7.45
C LEU A 146 -20.88 -7.05 7.23
N ILE A 147 -19.76 -7.76 7.25
CA ILE A 147 -19.71 -9.19 6.91
C ILE A 147 -19.71 -10.09 8.15
N PHE A 148 -19.03 -9.66 9.22
CA PHE A 148 -18.88 -10.45 10.45
C PHE A 148 -19.70 -9.90 11.62
N GLY A 149 -20.19 -8.67 11.53
CA GLY A 149 -20.94 -8.00 12.60
C GLY A 149 -20.05 -7.16 13.52
N GLU A 150 -20.67 -6.24 14.25
CA GLU A 150 -20.00 -5.27 15.13
C GLU A 150 -19.19 -5.95 16.26
N SER A 151 -19.64 -7.10 16.74
CA SER A 151 -18.94 -7.86 17.79
C SER A 151 -17.66 -8.54 17.32
N GLU A 152 -17.51 -8.77 16.02
CA GLU A 152 -16.40 -9.52 15.43
C GLU A 152 -15.32 -8.62 14.82
N VAL A 153 -15.46 -7.30 14.97
CA VAL A 153 -14.49 -6.37 14.39
C VAL A 153 -13.21 -6.34 15.22
N THR A 154 -12.05 -6.42 14.56
CA THR A 154 -10.80 -6.75 15.25
C THR A 154 -9.85 -5.57 15.43
N SER A 155 -8.73 -5.84 16.10
CA SER A 155 -7.61 -4.91 16.24
C SER A 155 -6.80 -4.73 14.94
N SER A 156 -7.12 -5.46 13.86
CA SER A 156 -6.47 -5.34 12.54
C SER A 156 -6.47 -3.90 12.01
N ALA A 157 -7.53 -3.14 12.29
CA ALA A 157 -7.71 -1.76 11.83
C ALA A 157 -6.93 -0.72 12.65
N GLN A 158 -6.13 -1.10 13.65
CA GLN A 158 -5.45 -0.14 14.53
C GLN A 158 -4.54 0.84 13.77
N SER A 159 -3.73 0.34 12.83
CA SER A 159 -2.84 1.20 12.04
C SER A 159 -3.63 2.20 11.20
N ASP A 160 -4.73 1.73 10.62
CA ASP A 160 -5.58 2.52 9.74
C ASP A 160 -6.30 3.63 10.50
N LEU A 161 -6.83 3.30 11.67
CA LEU A 161 -7.47 4.27 12.57
C LEU A 161 -6.46 5.31 13.06
N THR A 162 -5.24 4.89 13.37
CA THR A 162 -4.17 5.81 13.80
C THR A 162 -3.83 6.79 12.69
N GLU A 163 -3.63 6.28 11.46
CA GLU A 163 -3.33 7.12 10.30
C GLU A 163 -4.51 8.05 9.94
N ALA A 164 -5.74 7.54 9.97
CA ALA A 164 -6.94 8.32 9.70
C ALA A 164 -7.12 9.45 10.73
N THR A 165 -6.93 9.15 12.01
CA THR A 165 -7.00 10.13 13.09
C THR A 165 -5.96 11.22 12.93
N GLN A 166 -4.72 10.85 12.62
CA GLN A 166 -3.64 11.81 12.40
C GLN A 166 -3.93 12.70 11.19
N LEU A 167 -4.38 12.12 10.07
CA LEU A 167 -4.71 12.86 8.87
C LEU A 167 -5.86 13.84 9.10
N ALA A 168 -6.94 13.40 9.76
CA ALA A 168 -8.07 14.27 10.11
C ALA A 168 -7.64 15.39 11.05
N THR A 169 -6.76 15.10 12.02
CA THR A 169 -6.20 16.11 12.93
C THR A 169 -5.38 17.14 12.16
N ASP A 170 -4.52 16.71 11.24
CA ASP A 170 -3.70 17.60 10.42
C ASP A 170 -4.53 18.46 9.46
N MET A 171 -5.58 17.88 8.85
CA MET A 171 -6.56 18.62 8.05
C MET A 171 -7.16 19.81 8.81
N VAL A 172 -7.48 19.59 10.09
CA VAL A 172 -8.11 20.60 10.93
C VAL A 172 -7.08 21.60 11.46
N THR A 173 -5.95 21.12 12.01
CA THR A 173 -5.02 21.92 12.81
C THR A 173 -3.86 22.54 12.03
N LYS A 174 -3.43 21.92 10.94
CA LYS A 174 -2.27 22.38 10.15
C LYS A 174 -2.69 22.97 8.81
N TYR A 175 -3.77 22.45 8.23
CA TYR A 175 -4.18 22.80 6.87
C TYR A 175 -5.41 23.72 6.81
N GLY A 176 -6.02 24.05 7.97
CA GLY A 176 -7.18 24.96 8.03
C GLY A 176 -8.39 24.47 7.23
N MET A 177 -8.53 23.14 7.04
CA MET A 177 -9.59 22.55 6.20
C MET A 177 -10.92 22.35 6.96
N CYS A 178 -11.05 22.95 8.14
CA CYS A 178 -12.26 22.93 8.97
C CYS A 178 -12.93 24.31 8.97
N GLN A 179 -14.09 24.44 8.34
CA GLN A 179 -14.83 25.72 8.26
C GLN A 179 -15.16 26.32 9.63
N ARG A 180 -15.40 25.48 10.65
CA ARG A 180 -15.75 25.94 12.01
C ARG A 180 -14.58 26.56 12.76
N ILE A 181 -13.36 26.12 12.46
CA ILE A 181 -12.13 26.64 13.08
C ILE A 181 -11.55 27.78 12.23
N GLY A 182 -11.61 27.64 10.89
CA GLY A 182 -11.08 28.62 9.94
C GLY A 182 -9.61 28.39 9.61
N LEU A 183 -9.00 29.40 9.00
CA LEU A 183 -7.59 29.43 8.59
C LEU A 183 -6.74 30.03 9.71
N VAL A 184 -6.46 29.26 10.75
CA VAL A 184 -5.71 29.68 11.95
C VAL A 184 -4.59 28.72 12.29
#